data_AF-A0A7C7MI94-F1
#
_entry.id   AF-A0A7C7MI94-F1
#
_cell.length_a   1.000
_cell.length_b   1.000
_cell.length_c   1.000
_cell.angle_alpha   90.00
_cell.angle_beta   90.00
_cell.angle_gamma   90.00
#
_symmetry.space_group_name_H-M   'P 1'
#
loop_
_entity.id
_entity.type
_entity.pdbx_description
1 polymer ?
#
loop_
_entity_poly.entity_id
_entity_poly.type
_entity_poly.pdbx_seq_one_letter_code
_entity_poly.pdbx_strand_id
1 'polypeptide(L)'
;MRKTEFQKLITTLNINQNSEIIAYDNAASLYATRFWWCLNYFGIKNIKVLNGGWKKWISGNYPIESGFNYQFALTNKNLNKKQTDIKINENNSYICKITDMKNSQNTILFDTRSEGEFNGTNSRGNMRSGHMPGAIHIEWLEFMNDDHNFKSETEIKSILDAKNITHEKEIKTY
;
A
#
# COMPACT_ATOMS: atom_id res chain seq x y z
N MET A 1 -0.86 -13.37 3.11
CA MET A 1 -2.28 -13.61 3.44
C MET A 1 -2.93 -14.26 2.24
N ARG A 2 -3.59 -15.41 2.42
CA ARG A 2 -4.30 -16.12 1.36
C ARG A 2 -5.63 -15.42 1.05
N LYS A 3 -6.14 -15.58 -0.17
CA LYS A 3 -7.45 -15.06 -0.60
C LYS A 3 -8.58 -15.34 0.41
N THR A 4 -8.64 -16.56 0.93
CA THR A 4 -9.67 -16.99 1.89
C THR A 4 -9.57 -16.27 3.24
N GLU A 5 -8.35 -16.04 3.73
CA GLU A 5 -8.10 -15.28 4.96
C GLU A 5 -8.51 -13.82 4.80
N PHE A 6 -8.17 -13.23 3.65
CA PHE A 6 -8.59 -11.87 3.33
C PHE A 6 -10.11 -11.74 3.25
N GLN A 7 -10.77 -12.65 2.53
CA GLN A 7 -12.23 -12.67 2.42
C GLN A 7 -12.91 -12.79 3.78
N LYS A 8 -12.35 -13.61 4.69
CA LYS A 8 -12.86 -13.73 6.07
C LYS A 8 -12.68 -12.42 6.85
N LEU A 9 -11.53 -11.77 6.73
CA LEU A 9 -11.22 -10.50 7.41
C LEU A 9 -12.21 -9.41 6.99
N ILE A 10 -12.33 -9.13 5.69
CA ILE A 10 -13.22 -8.07 5.19
C ILE A 10 -14.69 -8.33 5.50
N THR A 11 -15.12 -9.61 5.51
CA THR A 11 -16.48 -9.98 5.90
C THR A 11 -16.71 -9.69 7.39
N THR A 12 -15.73 -10.00 8.24
CA THR A 12 -15.78 -9.68 9.68
C THR A 12 -15.84 -8.19 9.94
N LEU A 13 -15.20 -7.39 9.07
CA LEU A 13 -15.23 -5.93 9.11
C LEU A 13 -16.49 -5.32 8.46
N ASN A 14 -17.43 -6.13 7.97
CA ASN A 14 -18.62 -5.70 7.24
C ASN A 14 -18.33 -4.75 6.06
N ILE A 15 -17.18 -4.93 5.41
CA ILE A 15 -16.79 -4.20 4.20
C ILE A 15 -17.44 -4.88 3.00
N ASN A 16 -18.04 -4.12 2.08
CA ASN A 16 -18.59 -4.62 0.82
C ASN A 16 -18.10 -3.77 -0.38
N GLN A 17 -18.52 -4.13 -1.59
CA GLN A 17 -18.05 -3.46 -2.83
C GLN A 17 -18.39 -1.96 -2.90
N ASN A 18 -19.39 -1.51 -2.14
CA ASN A 18 -19.84 -0.12 -2.09
C ASN A 18 -19.27 0.64 -0.88
N SER A 19 -18.55 -0.03 0.03
CA SER A 19 -17.94 0.63 1.19
C SER A 19 -16.93 1.67 0.73
N GLU A 20 -16.99 2.87 1.32
CA GLU A 20 -15.87 3.80 1.29
C GLU A 20 -14.93 3.48 2.44
N ILE A 21 -13.65 3.30 2.14
CA ILE A 21 -12.63 2.91 3.12
C ILE A 21 -11.60 4.03 3.19
N ILE A 22 -11.36 4.58 4.38
CA ILE A 22 -10.29 5.54 4.63
C ILE A 22 -9.27 4.88 5.56
N ALA A 23 -8.08 4.59 5.02
CA ALA A 23 -6.98 4.00 5.77
C ALA A 23 -6.07 5.09 6.34
N TYR A 24 -5.61 4.91 7.57
CA TYR A 24 -4.58 5.73 8.20
C TYR A 24 -3.72 4.87 9.13
N ASP A 25 -2.54 5.38 9.47
CA ASP A 25 -1.63 4.76 10.44
C ASP A 25 -0.83 5.84 11.19
N ASN A 26 0.08 5.40 12.05
CA ASN A 26 1.06 6.25 12.72
C ASN A 26 2.50 5.99 12.21
N ALA A 27 2.65 5.63 10.93
CA ALA A 27 3.90 5.22 10.30
C ALA A 27 4.09 5.90 8.93
N ALA A 28 3.78 7.19 8.86
CA ALA A 28 3.85 7.99 7.63
C ALA A 28 3.13 7.33 6.44
N SER A 29 1.94 6.78 6.70
CA SER A 29 1.09 6.12 5.71
C SER A 29 1.66 4.82 5.11
N LEU A 30 2.78 4.30 5.61
CA LEU A 30 3.39 3.06 5.10
C LEU A 30 2.45 1.85 5.18
N TYR A 31 1.81 1.65 6.33
CA TYR A 31 0.88 0.53 6.52
C TYR A 31 -0.50 0.80 5.90
N ALA A 32 -0.94 2.05 5.90
CA ALA A 32 -2.19 2.48 5.28
C ALA A 32 -2.13 2.29 3.74
N THR A 33 -1.01 2.67 3.11
CA THR A 33 -0.79 2.44 1.67
C THR A 33 -0.59 0.97 1.34
N ARG A 34 0.07 0.19 2.22
CA ARG A 34 0.11 -1.28 2.09
C ARG A 34 -1.29 -1.90 2.12
N PHE A 35 -2.16 -1.42 3.01
CA PHE A 35 -3.54 -1.88 3.10
C PHE A 35 -4.37 -1.46 1.88
N TRP A 36 -4.20 -0.21 1.43
CA TRP A 36 -4.77 0.29 0.17
C TRP A 36 -4.36 -0.58 -1.01
N TRP A 37 -3.08 -0.95 -1.12
CA TRP A 37 -2.58 -1.85 -2.15
C TRP A 37 -3.23 -3.23 -2.05
N CYS A 38 -3.37 -3.79 -0.83
CA CYS A 38 -3.99 -5.10 -0.63
C CYS A 38 -5.44 -5.12 -1.10
N LEU A 39 -6.20 -4.09 -0.75
CA LEU A 39 -7.60 -3.96 -1.16
C LEU A 39 -7.72 -3.86 -2.70
N ASN A 40 -6.86 -3.07 -3.35
CA ASN A 40 -6.77 -2.98 -4.81
C ASN A 40 -6.39 -4.33 -5.45
N TYR A 41 -5.39 -5.02 -4.90
CA TYR A 41 -4.97 -6.35 -5.33
C TYR A 41 -6.13 -7.35 -5.29
N PHE A 42 -7.06 -7.21 -4.35
CA PHE A 42 -8.23 -8.08 -4.20
C PHE A 42 -9.50 -7.55 -4.89
N GLY A 43 -9.43 -6.43 -5.62
CA GLY A 43 -10.54 -5.90 -6.43
C GLY A 43 -11.50 -4.95 -5.71
N ILE A 44 -11.17 -4.52 -4.50
CA ILE A 44 -11.87 -3.45 -3.78
C ILE A 44 -11.24 -2.12 -4.20
N LYS A 45 -12.05 -1.11 -4.57
CA LYS A 45 -11.55 0.09 -5.26
C LYS A 45 -11.80 1.42 -4.56
N ASN A 46 -12.90 1.57 -3.81
CA ASN A 46 -13.24 2.85 -3.18
C ASN A 46 -12.48 3.05 -1.86
N ILE A 47 -11.17 3.29 -1.99
CA ILE A 47 -10.24 3.34 -0.87
C ILE A 47 -9.40 4.60 -0.97
N LYS A 48 -9.28 5.30 0.14
CA LYS A 48 -8.49 6.52 0.30
C LYS A 48 -7.47 6.31 1.42
N VAL A 49 -6.37 7.04 1.36
CA VAL A 49 -5.39 7.12 2.45
C VAL A 49 -5.47 8.52 3.03
N LEU A 50 -5.57 8.63 4.36
CA LEU A 50 -5.51 9.91 5.05
C LEU A 50 -4.08 10.46 4.96
N ASN A 51 -3.88 11.51 4.17
CA ASN A 51 -2.59 12.18 4.02
C ASN A 51 -2.12 12.73 5.38
N GLY A 52 -0.86 12.45 5.75
CA GLY A 52 -0.31 12.83 7.06
C GLY A 52 -0.66 11.88 8.21
N GLY A 53 -1.61 10.96 8.01
CA GLY A 53 -2.01 9.93 8.97
C GLY A 53 -2.33 10.48 10.36
N TRP A 54 -2.01 9.67 11.38
CA TRP A 54 -2.26 9.99 12.78
C TRP A 54 -1.52 11.24 13.26
N LYS A 55 -0.25 11.42 12.84
CA LYS A 55 0.57 12.58 13.22
C LYS A 55 -0.12 13.89 12.82
N LYS A 56 -0.61 13.98 11.57
CA LYS A 56 -1.31 15.16 11.10
C LYS A 56 -2.65 15.36 11.81
N TRP A 57 -3.39 14.26 12.05
CA TRP A 57 -4.66 14.31 12.79
C TRP A 57 -4.48 14.94 14.19
N ILE A 58 -3.49 14.47 14.96
CA ILE A 58 -3.21 15.03 16.29
C ILE A 58 -2.74 16.48 16.19
N SER A 59 -1.83 16.81 15.28
CA SER A 59 -1.34 18.19 15.12
C SER A 59 -2.43 19.19 14.72
N GLY A 60 -3.51 18.71 14.08
CA GLY A 60 -4.67 19.50 13.71
C GLY A 60 -5.69 19.68 14.83
N ASN A 61 -5.45 19.15 16.04
CA ASN A 61 -6.39 19.15 17.16
C ASN A 61 -7.77 18.58 16.80
N TYR A 62 -7.82 17.56 15.93
CA TYR A 62 -9.06 16.87 15.61
C TYR A 62 -9.50 15.95 16.76
N PRO A 63 -10.80 15.67 16.91
CA PRO A 63 -11.32 14.79 17.95
C PRO A 63 -10.66 13.41 17.94
N ILE A 64 -10.44 12.85 19.14
CA ILE A 64 -9.91 11.49 19.33
C ILE A 64 -10.79 10.73 20.30
N GLU A 65 -10.78 9.41 20.16
CA GLU A 65 -11.44 8.48 21.06
C GLU A 65 -10.45 7.37 21.45
N SER A 66 -10.66 6.76 22.62
CA SER A 66 -9.87 5.63 23.10
C SER A 66 -10.78 4.57 23.70
N GLY A 67 -10.39 3.30 23.59
CA GLY A 67 -11.19 2.17 24.07
C GLY A 67 -11.63 1.23 22.95
N PHE A 68 -12.43 0.23 23.29
CA PHE A 68 -12.94 -0.74 22.31
C PHE A 68 -14.17 -0.17 21.57
N ASN A 69 -13.95 0.48 20.44
CA ASN A 69 -15.01 1.03 19.59
C ASN A 69 -15.46 0.08 18.47
N TYR A 70 -15.30 -1.24 18.63
CA TYR A 70 -15.75 -2.22 17.63
C TYR A 70 -17.20 -2.63 17.87
N GLN A 71 -18.14 -1.92 17.22
CA GLN A 71 -19.52 -2.40 17.04
C GLN A 71 -19.71 -3.21 15.75
N PHE A 72 -18.65 -3.76 15.16
CA PHE A 72 -18.74 -4.38 13.83
C PHE A 72 -19.43 -5.75 13.78
N ALA A 73 -19.76 -6.36 14.93
CA ALA A 73 -20.60 -7.53 14.96
C ALA A 73 -21.32 -7.60 16.30
N LEU A 74 -22.63 -7.38 16.31
CA LEU A 74 -23.61 -8.12 17.14
C LEU A 74 -25.06 -7.61 16.95
N THR A 75 -25.30 -6.46 16.31
CA THR A 75 -26.67 -5.90 16.18
C THR A 75 -27.42 -6.25 14.89
N ASN A 76 -26.75 -6.75 13.83
CA ASN A 76 -27.45 -7.21 12.63
C ASN A 76 -27.57 -8.73 12.60
N LYS A 77 -28.44 -9.29 13.45
CA LYS A 77 -28.96 -10.67 13.31
C LYS A 77 -29.68 -10.91 11.97
N ASN A 78 -29.95 -9.84 11.21
CA ASN A 78 -30.48 -9.84 9.86
C ASN A 78 -29.43 -9.44 8.80
N LEU A 79 -28.17 -9.86 8.95
CA LEU A 79 -27.28 -9.90 7.79
C LEU A 79 -27.89 -10.92 6.82
N ASN A 80 -28.68 -10.42 5.87
CA ASN A 80 -29.14 -11.18 4.73
C ASN A 80 -27.92 -11.90 4.16
N LYS A 81 -27.93 -13.24 4.15
CA LYS A 81 -26.91 -14.09 3.51
C LYS A 81 -26.59 -13.70 2.04
N LYS A 82 -27.41 -12.82 1.44
CA LYS A 82 -27.22 -12.22 0.12
C LYS A 82 -26.24 -11.03 0.08
N GLN A 83 -25.79 -10.47 1.21
CA GLN A 83 -24.94 -9.27 1.24
C GLN A 83 -23.43 -9.58 1.23
N THR A 84 -23.06 -10.85 1.16
CA THR A 84 -21.68 -11.35 1.33
C THR A 84 -20.97 -11.72 0.02
N ASP A 85 -21.54 -11.41 -1.14
CA ASP A 85 -20.87 -11.67 -2.42
C ASP A 85 -19.84 -10.57 -2.73
N ILE A 86 -18.88 -10.39 -1.82
CA ILE A 86 -17.69 -9.60 -2.10
C ILE A 86 -16.90 -10.39 -3.14
N LYS A 87 -16.85 -9.86 -4.37
CA LYS A 87 -16.10 -10.49 -5.45
C LYS A 87 -14.61 -10.20 -5.25
N ILE A 88 -13.91 -11.14 -4.63
CA ILE A 88 -12.47 -11.07 -4.48
C ILE A 88 -11.78 -11.55 -5.75
N ASN A 89 -11.05 -10.64 -6.37
CA ASN A 89 -10.30 -10.87 -7.60
C ASN A 89 -8.84 -10.52 -7.39
N GLU A 90 -7.97 -11.52 -7.38
CA GLU A 90 -6.53 -11.33 -7.20
C GLU A 90 -5.92 -10.80 -8.50
N ASN A 91 -5.31 -9.62 -8.44
CA ASN A 91 -4.58 -9.08 -9.57
C ASN A 91 -3.07 -9.36 -9.45
N ASN A 92 -2.66 -10.53 -9.93
CA ASN A 92 -1.26 -10.95 -9.95
C ASN A 92 -0.34 -10.04 -10.78
N SER A 93 -0.88 -9.09 -11.57
CA SER A 93 -0.05 -8.10 -12.25
C SER A 93 0.58 -7.08 -11.29
N TYR A 94 0.08 -6.93 -10.06
CA TYR A 94 0.71 -6.06 -9.07
C TYR A 94 1.92 -6.68 -8.36
N ILE A 95 2.15 -7.98 -8.54
CA ILE A 95 3.26 -8.69 -7.91
C ILE A 95 4.51 -8.54 -8.79
N CYS A 96 5.57 -7.96 -8.23
CA CYS A 96 6.91 -8.02 -8.81
C CYS A 96 7.46 -9.45 -8.73
N LYS A 97 7.94 -9.97 -9.85
CA LYS A 97 8.48 -11.32 -9.98
C LYS A 97 9.91 -11.27 -10.51
N ILE A 98 10.71 -12.26 -10.15
CA ILE A 98 12.06 -12.47 -10.69
C ILE A 98 12.05 -12.52 -12.24
N THR A 99 10.98 -13.05 -12.85
CA THR A 99 10.84 -13.10 -14.31
C THR A 99 10.72 -11.72 -14.96
N ASP A 100 10.28 -10.70 -14.23
CA ASP A 100 10.07 -9.36 -14.76
C ASP A 100 11.40 -8.69 -15.17
N MET A 101 12.53 -9.12 -14.59
CA MET A 101 13.88 -8.74 -15.02
C MET A 101 14.16 -9.04 -16.49
N LYS A 102 13.49 -10.05 -17.07
CA LYS A 102 13.69 -10.43 -18.48
C LYS A 102 13.05 -9.45 -19.46
N ASN A 103 12.18 -8.55 -18.99
CA ASN A 103 11.45 -7.58 -19.81
C ASN A 103 11.92 -6.14 -19.57
N SER A 104 13.23 -5.94 -19.32
CA SER A 104 13.81 -4.63 -18.99
C SER A 104 13.54 -3.51 -20.02
N GLN A 105 13.21 -3.89 -21.27
CA GLN A 105 12.84 -2.93 -22.29
C GLN A 105 11.49 -2.24 -21.99
N ASN A 106 10.53 -2.98 -21.41
CA ASN A 106 9.16 -2.50 -21.18
C ASN A 106 8.78 -2.41 -19.70
N THR A 107 9.67 -2.84 -18.79
CA THR A 107 9.40 -2.89 -17.36
C THR A 107 10.50 -2.18 -16.58
N ILE A 108 10.11 -1.32 -15.64
CA ILE A 108 10.97 -0.73 -14.62
C ILE A 108 10.76 -1.51 -13.33
N LEU A 109 11.85 -2.08 -12.80
CA LEU A 109 11.86 -2.62 -11.45
C LEU A 109 12.22 -1.49 -10.50
N PHE A 110 11.28 -1.15 -9.62
CA PHE A 110 11.40 0.00 -8.74
C PHE A 110 11.60 -0.47 -7.29
N ASP A 111 12.81 -0.29 -6.77
CA ASP A 111 13.15 -0.64 -5.40
C ASP A 111 12.97 0.59 -4.51
N THR A 112 12.09 0.48 -3.51
CA THR A 112 11.75 1.59 -2.60
C THR A 112 12.26 1.41 -1.18
N ARG A 113 13.09 0.38 -0.96
CA ARG A 113 13.68 0.07 0.35
C ARG A 113 14.76 1.09 0.74
N SER A 114 15.35 0.91 1.92
CA SER A 114 16.47 1.77 2.32
C SER A 114 17.68 1.62 1.41
N GLU A 115 18.52 2.67 1.31
CA GLU A 115 19.77 2.60 0.54
C GLU A 115 20.66 1.43 0.97
N GLY A 116 20.73 1.16 2.27
CA GLY A 116 21.50 0.04 2.82
C GLY A 116 20.96 -1.33 2.39
N GLU A 117 19.65 -1.49 2.25
CA GLU A 117 19.06 -2.71 1.71
C GLU A 117 19.34 -2.86 0.22
N PHE A 118 19.25 -1.77 -0.54
CA PHE A 118 19.51 -1.75 -1.97
C PHE A 118 20.96 -2.08 -2.29
N ASN A 119 21.93 -1.43 -1.64
CA ASN A 119 23.36 -1.67 -1.87
C ASN A 119 23.88 -2.94 -1.17
N GLY A 120 23.07 -3.58 -0.34
CA GLY A 120 23.36 -4.83 0.33
C GLY A 120 24.20 -4.73 1.61
N THR A 121 24.45 -3.52 2.11
CA THR A 121 25.14 -3.28 3.40
C THR A 121 24.24 -3.56 4.61
N ASN A 122 22.91 -3.56 4.43
CA ASN A 122 21.92 -3.95 5.43
C ASN A 122 21.09 -5.13 4.90
N SER A 123 21.36 -6.34 5.38
CA SER A 123 20.64 -7.53 4.93
C SER A 123 19.21 -7.62 5.47
N ARG A 124 18.88 -6.90 6.56
CA ARG A 124 17.63 -7.07 7.32
C ARG A 124 17.34 -8.54 7.70
N GLY A 125 18.39 -9.34 7.86
CA GLY A 125 18.28 -10.78 8.18
C GLY A 125 18.00 -11.68 6.96
N ASN A 126 18.00 -11.15 5.74
CA ASN A 126 17.87 -11.95 4.52
C ASN A 126 19.15 -12.76 4.24
N MET A 127 18.98 -13.96 3.70
CA MET A 127 20.09 -14.83 3.30
C MET A 127 20.95 -14.23 2.17
N ARG A 128 20.37 -13.36 1.34
CA ARG A 128 21.06 -12.61 0.28
C ARG A 128 20.73 -11.13 0.46
N SER A 129 21.74 -10.27 0.35
CA SER A 129 21.60 -8.82 0.37
C SER A 129 21.78 -8.22 -1.03
N GLY A 130 21.39 -6.96 -1.19
CA GLY A 130 21.39 -6.26 -2.47
C GLY A 130 19.99 -6.13 -3.08
N HIS A 131 19.93 -5.97 -4.40
CA HIS A 131 18.71 -5.72 -5.14
C HIS A 131 18.59 -6.59 -6.39
N MET A 132 17.41 -6.59 -7.02
CA MET A 132 17.20 -7.26 -8.31
C MET A 132 18.01 -6.53 -9.39
N PRO A 133 18.87 -7.23 -10.16
CA PRO A 133 19.64 -6.61 -11.23
C PRO A 133 18.81 -5.72 -12.16
N GLY A 134 19.29 -4.50 -12.40
CA GLY A 134 18.62 -3.51 -13.24
C GLY A 134 17.52 -2.70 -12.55
N ALA A 135 17.27 -2.92 -11.26
CA ALA A 135 16.33 -2.09 -10.51
C ALA A 135 16.83 -0.66 -10.34
N ILE A 136 15.90 0.30 -10.42
CA ILE A 136 16.12 1.70 -10.08
C ILE A 136 15.69 1.89 -8.63
N HIS A 137 16.49 2.63 -7.86
CA HIS A 137 16.25 2.87 -6.43
C HIS A 137 15.89 4.32 -6.15
N ILE A 138 14.79 4.49 -5.40
CA ILE A 138 14.41 5.71 -4.68
C ILE A 138 13.71 5.25 -3.41
N GLU A 139 14.29 5.50 -2.24
CA GLU A 139 13.67 5.12 -0.98
C GLU A 139 12.29 5.78 -0.82
N TRP A 140 11.30 5.04 -0.33
CA TRP A 140 9.92 5.54 -0.24
C TRP A 140 9.77 6.82 0.58
N LEU A 141 10.66 7.05 1.56
CA LEU A 141 10.70 8.26 2.37
C LEU A 141 10.93 9.53 1.53
N GLU A 142 11.57 9.41 0.37
CA GLU A 142 11.77 10.54 -0.55
C GLU A 142 10.45 11.10 -1.10
N PHE A 143 9.35 10.35 -1.02
CA PHE A 143 8.02 10.82 -1.42
C PHE A 143 7.23 11.48 -0.27
N MET A 144 7.83 11.60 0.90
CA MET A 144 7.21 12.14 2.10
C MET A 144 7.86 13.48 2.50
N ASN A 145 7.06 14.35 3.09
CA ASN A 145 7.52 15.54 3.81
C ASN A 145 7.76 15.21 5.30
N ASP A 146 8.50 16.05 6.01
CA ASP A 146 8.81 15.89 7.45
C ASP A 146 7.55 15.79 8.34
N ASP A 147 6.44 16.36 7.87
CA ASP A 147 5.13 16.32 8.50
C ASP A 147 4.36 15.00 8.24
N HIS A 148 4.99 14.01 7.61
CA HIS A 148 4.40 12.73 7.17
C HIS A 148 3.33 12.87 6.09
N ASN A 149 3.20 14.03 5.45
CA ASN A 149 2.38 14.18 4.26
C ASN A 149 3.13 13.64 3.03
N PHE A 150 2.39 13.15 2.04
CA PHE A 150 2.93 12.97 0.70
C PHE A 150 3.41 14.32 0.15
N LYS A 151 4.52 14.30 -0.57
CA LYS A 151 4.95 15.43 -1.43
C LYS A 151 3.88 15.73 -2.48
N SER A 152 3.90 16.96 -3.00
CA SER A 152 2.99 17.34 -4.09
C SER A 152 3.23 16.50 -5.34
N GLU A 153 2.23 16.42 -6.22
CA GLU A 153 2.35 15.75 -7.52
C GLU A 153 3.56 16.26 -8.31
N THR A 154 3.81 17.57 -8.30
CA THR A 154 4.94 18.20 -9.00
C THR A 154 6.29 17.77 -8.43
N GLU A 155 6.41 17.65 -7.11
CA GLU A 155 7.64 17.20 -6.45
C GLU A 155 7.87 15.71 -6.71
N ILE A 156 6.84 14.87 -6.55
CA ILE A 156 6.91 13.43 -6.83
C ILE A 156 7.31 13.20 -8.29
N LYS A 157 6.67 13.92 -9.23
CA LYS A 157 7.02 13.84 -10.65
C LYS A 157 8.48 14.20 -10.90
N SER A 158 8.96 15.27 -10.28
CA SER A 158 10.37 15.70 -10.41
C SER A 158 11.35 14.65 -9.89
N ILE A 159 11.03 13.99 -8.77
CA ILE A 159 11.84 12.90 -8.20
C ILE A 159 11.90 11.70 -9.15
N LEU A 160 10.76 11.31 -9.73
CA LEU A 160 10.67 10.18 -10.67
C LEU A 160 11.38 10.48 -12.00
N ASP A 161 11.16 11.67 -12.56
CA ASP A 161 11.76 12.11 -13.82
C ASP A 161 13.30 12.15 -13.72
N ALA A 162 13.85 12.57 -12.58
CA ALA A 162 15.30 12.59 -12.34
C ALA A 162 15.97 11.20 -12.42
N LYS A 163 15.18 10.13 -12.32
CA LYS A 163 15.61 8.73 -12.46
C LYS A 163 15.05 8.06 -13.72
N ASN A 164 14.46 8.82 -14.64
CA ASN A 164 13.79 8.33 -15.85
C ASN A 164 12.68 7.30 -15.56
N ILE A 165 11.97 7.44 -14.43
CA ILE A 165 10.80 6.61 -14.12
C ILE A 165 9.57 7.30 -14.71
N THR A 166 9.13 6.84 -15.88
CA THR A 166 7.99 7.41 -16.61
C THR A 166 6.85 6.39 -16.74
N HIS A 167 5.66 6.86 -17.11
CA HIS A 167 4.48 6.00 -17.35
C HIS A 167 4.54 5.19 -18.66
N GLU A 168 5.60 5.34 -19.46
CA GLU A 168 5.76 4.65 -20.75
C GLU A 168 6.10 3.16 -20.58
N LYS A 169 6.65 2.79 -19.42
CA LYS A 169 6.97 1.42 -19.05
C LYS A 169 6.08 0.95 -17.92
N GLU A 170 5.84 -0.36 -17.86
CA GLU A 170 5.19 -0.95 -16.70
C GLU A 170 6.12 -0.82 -15.47
N ILE A 171 5.61 -0.31 -14.36
CA ILE A 171 6.39 -0.17 -13.13
C ILE A 171 6.02 -1.31 -12.18
N LYS A 172 7.03 -2.07 -11.73
CA LYS A 172 6.91 -3.11 -10.69
C LYS A 172 7.69 -2.67 -9.47
N THR A 173 6.98 -2.35 -8.39
CA THR A 173 7.61 -2.02 -7.11
C THR A 173 7.72 -3.27 -6.22
N TYR A 174 8.74 -3.30 -5.37
CA TYR A 174 8.92 -4.34 -4.34
C TYR A 174 9.58 -3.79 -3.08
#